data_AF-A0A8J6E5F2-F1
#
_entry.id   AF-A0A8J6E5F2-F1
#
_cell.length_a   1.000
_cell.length_b   1.000
_cell.length_c   1.000
_cell.angle_alpha   90.00
_cell.angle_beta   90.00
_cell.angle_gamma   90.00
#
_symmetry.space_group_name_H-M   'P 1'
#
loop_
_entity.id
_entity.type
_entity.pdbx_description
1 polymer ?
#
loop_
_entity_poly.entity_id
_entity_poly.type
_entity_poly.pdbx_seq_one_letter_code
_entity_poly.pdbx_strand_id
1 'polypeptide(L)' 'MYRALSTGTQRGSSLRRLLSTLVIAEHDTQQVTPITLSAITAAKRLGGDVSCLVAGTDCSKVGAKG' A
#
# COMPACT_ATOMS: atom_id res chain seq x y z
N MET A 1 44.83 26.68 -8.97
CA MET A 1 43.38 26.72 -8.68
C MET A 1 42.84 25.30 -8.62
N TYR A 2 43.02 24.59 -7.50
CA TYR A 2 42.46 23.24 -7.30
C TYR A 2 41.12 23.39 -6.57
N ARG A 3 40.01 23.10 -7.24
CA ARG A 3 38.68 23.10 -6.64
C ARG A 3 38.26 21.65 -6.40
N ALA A 4 38.07 21.34 -5.11
CA ALA A 4 37.81 20.01 -4.59
C ALA A 4 36.60 19.33 -5.26
N LEU A 5 36.76 18.04 -5.60
CA LEU A 5 35.67 17.15 -5.94
C LEU A 5 34.93 16.82 -4.64
N SER A 6 33.75 17.41 -4.44
CA SER A 6 32.87 17.06 -3.34
C SER A 6 32.37 15.63 -3.53
N THR A 7 33.07 14.66 -2.96
CA THR A 7 32.61 13.28 -2.77
C THR A 7 31.52 13.28 -1.71
N GLY A 8 30.33 13.75 -2.08
CA GLY A 8 29.12 13.57 -1.30
C GLY A 8 28.73 12.11 -1.33
N THR A 9 29.20 11.34 -0.35
CA THR A 9 28.66 10.01 -0.06
C THR A 9 27.17 10.18 0.26
N GLN A 10 26.30 9.84 -0.70
CA GLN A 10 24.85 9.79 -0.52
C GLN A 10 24.50 8.65 0.44
N ARG A 11 24.74 8.87 1.74
CA ARG A 11 24.24 8.02 2.82
C ARG A 11 22.73 8.27 2.93
N GLY A 12 21.94 7.28 2.54
CA GLY A 12 20.57 7.11 2.99
C GLY A 12 19.46 7.54 2.01
N SER A 13 19.19 6.71 1.01
CA SER A 13 17.80 6.50 0.57
C SER A 13 17.40 5.06 0.84
N SER A 14 17.68 4.57 2.06
CA SER A 14 17.49 3.17 2.42
C SER A 14 16.02 2.76 2.58
N LEU A 15 15.07 3.68 2.63
CA LEU A 15 13.65 3.39 2.37
C LEU A 15 13.00 4.65 1.78
N ARG A 16 12.91 4.76 0.45
CA ARG A 16 11.93 5.70 -0.13
C ARG A 16 10.56 5.18 0.29
N ARG A 17 9.79 5.95 1.04
CA ARG A 17 8.37 5.64 1.21
C ARG A 17 7.75 5.83 -0.18
N LEU A 18 7.59 4.75 -0.94
CA LEU A 18 6.83 4.81 -2.19
C LEU A 18 5.43 5.30 -1.84
N LEU A 19 4.82 6.06 -2.75
CA LEU A 19 3.41 6.40 -2.64
C LEU A 19 2.61 5.10 -2.80
N SER A 20 2.38 4.41 -1.69
CA SER A 20 1.66 3.14 -1.64
C SER A 20 0.74 3.11 -0.44
N THR A 21 -0.48 2.63 -0.62
CA THR A 21 -1.50 2.52 0.41
C THR A 21 -1.84 1.05 0.66
N LEU A 22 -1.83 0.64 1.93
CA LEU A 22 -2.35 -0.65 2.38
C LEU A 22 -3.75 -0.44 2.97
N VAL A 23 -4.76 -1.06 2.37
CA VAL A 23 -6.12 -1.12 2.91
C VAL A 23 -6.30 -2.44 3.65
N ILE A 24 -6.78 -2.36 4.89
CA ILE A 24 -7.23 -3.54 5.63
C ILE A 24 -8.71 -3.74 5.33
N ALA A 25 -9.04 -4.85 4.68
CA ALA A 25 -10.40 -5.18 4.31
C ALA A 25 -11.12 -5.88 5.46
N GLU A 26 -12.16 -5.23 5.94
CA GLU A 26 -13.15 -5.88 6.80
C GLU A 26 -14.02 -6.80 5.94
N HIS A 27 -14.26 -8.01 6.43
CA HIS A 27 -15.09 -9.00 5.76
C HIS A 27 -15.91 -9.78 6.78
N ASP A 28 -17.04 -10.32 6.32
CA ASP A 28 -17.76 -11.37 7.02
C ASP A 28 -17.39 -12.75 6.42
N THR A 29 -18.10 -13.82 6.80
CA THR A 29 -17.81 -15.18 6.35
C THR A 29 -18.01 -15.42 4.84
N GLN A 30 -18.58 -14.45 4.11
CA GLN A 30 -18.91 -14.58 2.70
C GLN A 30 -18.29 -13.48 1.83
N GLN A 31 -18.18 -12.25 2.33
CA GLN A 31 -17.86 -11.09 1.50
C GLN A 31 -17.18 -9.94 2.25
N VAL A 32 -16.45 -9.12 1.48
CA VAL A 32 -15.91 -7.83 1.93
C VAL A 32 -17.07 -6.89 2.25
N THR A 33 -16.97 -6.17 3.37
CA THR A 33 -17.98 -5.18 3.76
C THR A 33 -17.99 -3.98 2.80
N PRO A 34 -19.16 -3.38 2.49
CA PRO A 34 -19.22 -2.24 1.56
C PRO A 34 -18.37 -1.05 1.98
N ILE A 35 -18.13 -0.85 3.28
CA ILE A 35 -17.29 0.24 3.80
C ILE A 35 -15.83 0.12 3.36
N THR A 36 -15.33 -1.10 3.15
CA THR A 36 -13.99 -1.35 2.60
C THR A 36 -13.85 -0.80 1.17
N LEU A 37 -14.92 -0.81 0.36
CA LEU A 37 -14.88 -0.24 -1.00
C LEU A 37 -14.71 1.28 -0.99
N SER A 38 -15.31 1.96 -0.01
CA SER A 38 -15.10 3.39 0.22
C SER A 38 -13.64 3.68 0.60
N ALA A 39 -13.05 2.86 1.46
CA ALA A 39 -11.64 2.97 1.84
C ALA A 39 -10.70 2.75 0.63
N ILE A 40 -10.97 1.75 -0.22
CA ILE A 40 -10.23 1.52 -1.47
C ILE A 40 -10.36 2.71 -2.41
N THR A 41 -11.56 3.28 -2.55
CA THR A 41 -11.80 4.45 -3.41
C THR A 41 -11.02 5.67 -2.91
N ALA A 42 -10.98 5.88 -1.60
CA ALA A 42 -10.16 6.93 -0.99
C ALA A 42 -8.67 6.68 -1.23
N ALA A 43 -8.19 5.45 -1.02
CA ALA A 43 -6.81 5.04 -1.28
C ALA A 43 -6.39 5.31 -2.73
N LYS A 44 -7.25 4.98 -3.70
CA LYS A 44 -7.01 5.28 -5.12
C LYS A 44 -6.86 6.78 -5.41
N ARG A 45 -7.59 7.64 -4.68
CA ARG A 45 -7.48 9.10 -4.83
C ARG A 45 -6.19 9.67 -4.25
N LEU A 46 -5.55 8.99 -3.30
CA LEU A 46 -4.24 9.38 -2.78
C LEU A 46 -3.12 9.19 -3.82
N GLY A 47 -3.36 8.36 -4.84
CA GLY A 47 -2.41 8.03 -5.88
C GLY A 47 -1.39 6.96 -5.46
N GLY A 48 -0.67 6.45 -6.44
CA GLY A 48 0.28 5.36 -6.24
C GLY A 48 -0.37 3.98 -6.06
N ASP A 49 0.41 3.01 -5.60
CA ASP A 49 -0.03 1.61 -5.55
C ASP A 49 -0.99 1.35 -4.38
N VAL A 50 -2.08 0.63 -4.63
CA VAL A 50 -3.03 0.24 -3.58
C VAL A 50 -3.01 -1.27 -3.41
N SER A 51 -2.60 -1.72 -2.23
CA SER A 51 -2.66 -3.12 -1.81
C SER A 51 -3.79 -3.32 -0.81
N CYS A 52 -4.44 -4.48 -0.82
CA CYS A 52 -5.54 -4.81 0.08
C CYS A 52 -5.24 -6.10 0.83
N LEU A 53 -5.33 -6.08 2.16
CA LEU A 53 -5.15 -7.25 3.03
C LEU A 53 -6.50 -7.64 3.63
N VAL A 54 -6.95 -8.85 3.30
CA VAL A 54 -8.09 -9.52 3.94
C VAL A 54 -7.52 -10.52 4.94
N ALA A 55 -7.91 -10.42 6.21
CA ALA A 55 -7.43 -11.31 7.26
C ALA A 55 -8.57 -11.78 8.15
N GLY A 56 -8.60 -13.07 8.48
CA GLY A 56 -9.68 -13.71 9.22
C GLY A 56 -9.76 -15.22 8.95
N THR A 57 -10.73 -15.86 9.59
CA THR A 57 -11.11 -17.24 9.26
C THR A 57 -11.92 -17.23 7.97
N ASP A 58 -11.62 -18.14 7.03
CA ASP A 58 -12.32 -18.30 5.74
C ASP A 58 -12.13 -17.17 4.70
N CYS A 59 -10.98 -16.50 4.68
CA CYS A 59 -10.67 -15.49 3.65
C CYS A 59 -10.67 -16.05 2.21
N SER A 60 -10.57 -17.37 2.02
CA SER A 60 -10.56 -18.02 0.70
C SER A 60 -11.80 -17.70 -0.14
N LYS A 61 -12.97 -17.49 0.50
CA LYS A 61 -14.22 -17.13 -0.19
C LYS A 61 -14.25 -15.67 -0.65
N VAL A 62 -13.45 -14.82 0.01
CA VAL A 62 -13.42 -13.37 -0.16
C VAL A 62 -12.31 -12.94 -1.12
N GLY A 63 -11.17 -13.64 -1.11
CA GLY A 63 -9.95 -13.27 -1.83
C GLY A 63 -9.97 -13.48 -3.35
N ALA A 64 -11.02 -14.09 -3.90
CA ALA A 64 -11.13 -14.36 -5.33
C ALA A 64 -12.24 -13.51 -5.97
N LYS A 65 -11.93 -12.25 -6.28
CA LYS A 65 -12.65 -11.46 -7.28
C LYS A 65 -11.63 -10.77 -8.17
N GLY A 66 -11.12 -11.54 -9.14
CA GLY A 66 -10.35 -11.04 -10.28
C GLY A 66 -11.31 -10.66 -11.40
#